data_AF-A0A091H8Y4-F1
#
_entry.id   AF-A0A091H8Y4-F1
#
_cell.length_a   1.000
_cell.length_b   1.000
_cell.length_c   1.000
_cell.angle_alpha   90.00
_cell.angle_beta   90.00
_cell.angle_gamma   90.00
#
_symmetry.space_group_name_H-M   'P 1'
#
loop_
_entity.id
_entity.type
_entity.pdbx_description
1 polymer ?
#
loop_
_entity_poly.entity_id
_entity_poly.type
_entity_poly.pdbx_seq_one_letter_code
_entity_poly.pdbx_strand_id
1 'polypeptide(L)' 'LADSIHKKKHTRPTFTGHQIFALEKTFEQTKYLAGPERARLAYSLGMTESQVKVWFQNRRTKWRKKSALEPSSSSQR' A
#
# COMPACT_ATOMS: atom_id res chain seq x y z
N LEU A 1 -2.83 16.17 39.72
CA LEU A 1 -3.29 15.08 38.83
C LEU A 1 -3.79 15.66 37.53
N ALA A 2 -2.93 15.77 36.52
CA ALA A 2 -3.31 15.85 35.09
C ALA A 2 -2.00 15.93 34.28
N ASP A 3 -1.27 14.82 34.24
CA ASP A 3 -0.12 14.69 33.35
C ASP A 3 -0.64 14.72 31.91
N SER A 4 -0.48 15.88 31.26
CA SER A 4 -0.83 16.08 29.86
C SER A 4 0.17 15.30 29.00
N ILE A 5 -0.13 14.01 28.80
CA ILE A 5 0.62 13.13 27.91
C ILE A 5 0.65 13.77 26.53
N HIS A 6 1.81 14.35 26.22
CA HIS A 6 2.28 14.83 24.94
C HIS A 6 1.69 14.02 23.78
N LYS A 7 0.65 14.57 23.15
CA LYS A 7 0.15 14.12 21.85
C LYS A 7 1.27 14.37 20.83
N LYS A 8 2.19 13.42 20.72
CA LYS A 8 3.22 13.37 19.67
C LYS A 8 2.47 13.55 18.35
N LYS A 9 2.74 14.66 17.65
CA LYS A 9 2.23 14.93 16.31
C LYS A 9 2.38 13.64 15.49
N HIS A 10 1.28 13.03 15.05
CA HIS A 10 1.30 11.82 14.23
C HIS A 10 2.01 12.12 12.90
N THR A 11 3.34 12.07 12.89
CA THR A 11 4.13 11.99 11.68
C THR A 11 3.71 10.73 10.96
N ARG A 12 3.20 10.91 9.74
CA ARG A 12 2.80 9.80 8.87
C ARG A 12 3.95 8.78 8.84
N PRO A 13 3.72 7.52 9.24
CA PRO A 13 4.74 6.50 9.14
C PRO A 13 5.18 6.39 7.67
N THR A 14 6.46 6.62 7.39
CA THR A 14 7.06 6.38 6.07
C THR A 14 7.58 4.95 6.02
N PHE A 15 7.16 4.18 5.03
CA PHE A 15 7.68 2.83 4.82
C PHE A 15 9.14 2.90 4.35
N THR A 16 9.96 1.96 4.81
CA THR A 16 11.36 1.84 4.37
C THR A 16 11.43 1.42 2.91
N GLY A 17 12.56 1.65 2.24
CA GLY A 17 12.75 1.22 0.85
C GLY A 17 12.55 -0.29 0.67
N HIS A 18 13.00 -1.09 1.64
CA HIS A 18 12.78 -2.54 1.65
C HIS A 18 11.29 -2.91 1.72
N GLN A 19 10.53 -2.24 2.60
CA GLN A 19 9.08 -2.45 2.72
C GLN A 19 8.36 -2.08 1.43
N ILE A 20 8.70 -0.94 0.83
CA ILE A 20 8.11 -0.49 -0.44
C ILE A 20 8.42 -1.50 -1.55
N PHE A 21 9.68 -1.92 -1.69
CA PHE A 21 10.10 -2.89 -2.70
C PHE A 21 9.31 -4.20 -2.60
N ALA A 22 9.20 -4.76 -1.39
CA ALA A 22 8.45 -6.00 -1.20
C ALA A 22 6.95 -5.83 -1.50
N LEU A 23 6.34 -4.72 -1.07
CA LEU A 23 4.94 -4.40 -1.36
C LEU A 23 4.70 -4.25 -2.87
N GLU A 24 5.59 -3.57 -3.59
CA GLU A 24 5.50 -3.42 -5.05
C GLU A 24 5.68 -4.75 -5.78
N LYS A 25 6.70 -5.53 -5.40
CA LYS A 25 6.94 -6.87 -5.97
C LYS A 25 5.73 -7.78 -5.78
N THR A 26 5.13 -7.82 -4.60
CA THR A 26 3.91 -8.59 -4.38
C THR A 26 2.72 -8.03 -5.16
N PHE A 27 2.60 -6.70 -5.28
CA PHE A 27 1.54 -6.08 -6.07
C PHE A 27 1.62 -6.43 -7.56
N GLU A 28 2.83 -6.57 -8.11
CA GLU A 28 3.03 -7.01 -9.49
C GLU A 28 2.48 -8.43 -9.72
N GLN A 29 2.72 -9.33 -8.76
CA GLN A 29 2.21 -10.70 -8.79
C GLN A 29 0.70 -10.77 -8.58
N THR A 30 0.16 -10.03 -7.61
CA THR A 30 -1.28 -9.99 -7.33
C THR A 30 -1.75 -8.59 -6.94
N LYS A 31 -2.83 -8.12 -7.57
CA LYS A 31 -3.42 -6.80 -7.28
C LYS A 31 -4.29 -6.79 -6.02
N TYR A 32 -4.63 -7.98 -5.51
CA TYR A 32 -5.49 -8.21 -4.35
C TYR A 32 -4.93 -9.33 -3.48
N LEU A 33 -4.70 -9.04 -2.20
CA LEU A 33 -4.25 -10.04 -1.24
C LEU A 33 -5.43 -10.66 -0.48
N ALA A 34 -5.44 -11.99 -0.40
CA ALA A 34 -6.29 -12.71 0.53
C ALA A 34 -5.85 -12.47 1.99
N GLY A 35 -6.70 -12.83 2.96
CA GLY A 35 -6.39 -12.69 4.39
C GLY A 35 -5.06 -13.34 4.79
N PRO A 36 -4.84 -14.63 4.49
CA PRO A 36 -3.61 -15.33 4.87
C PRO A 36 -2.34 -14.73 4.24
N GLU A 37 -2.39 -14.36 2.95
CA GLU A 37 -1.25 -13.77 2.26
C GLU A 37 -0.90 -12.39 2.83
N ARG A 38 -1.93 -11.61 3.19
CA ARG A 38 -1.76 -10.31 3.83
C ARG A 38 -1.11 -10.45 5.20
N ALA A 39 -1.57 -11.39 6.02
CA ALA A 39 -1.00 -11.66 7.33
C ALA A 39 0.49 -12.06 7.21
N ARG A 40 0.82 -12.94 6.25
CA ARG A 40 2.21 -13.34 5.99
C ARG A 40 3.09 -12.16 5.56
N LEU A 41 2.61 -11.33 4.64
CA LEU A 41 3.35 -10.16 4.17
C LEU A 41 3.56 -9.13 5.28
N ALA A 42 2.52 -8.89 6.08
CA ALA A 42 2.57 -7.99 7.23
C ALA A 42 3.63 -8.45 8.24
N TYR A 43 3.60 -9.73 8.60
CA TYR A 43 4.60 -10.33 9.50
C TYR A 43 6.03 -10.19 8.95
N SER A 44 6.25 -10.53 7.67
CA SER A 44 7.57 -10.46 7.06
C SER A 44 8.15 -9.04 6.99
N LEU A 45 7.30 -8.01 6.96
CA LEU A 45 7.71 -6.62 6.82
C LEU A 45 7.71 -5.85 8.15
N GLY A 46 7.33 -6.50 9.26
CA GLY A 46 7.14 -5.83 10.55
C GLY A 46 6.02 -4.79 10.50
N MET A 47 4.98 -5.05 9.71
CA MET A 47 3.84 -4.17 9.50
C MET A 47 2.57 -4.81 10.04
N THR A 48 1.52 -4.02 10.23
CA THR A 48 0.18 -4.53 10.51
C THR A 48 -0.55 -4.88 9.21
N GLU A 49 -1.46 -5.84 9.27
CA GLU A 49 -2.34 -6.18 8.13
C GLU A 49 -3.11 -4.97 7.60
N SER A 50 -3.49 -4.05 8.50
CA SER A 50 -4.17 -2.80 8.15
C SER A 50 -3.29 -1.89 7.28
N GLN A 51 -2.01 -1.72 7.63
CA GLN A 51 -1.06 -0.94 6.83
C GLN A 51 -0.86 -1.54 5.44
N VAL A 52 -0.73 -2.88 5.36
CA VAL A 52 -0.64 -3.59 4.08
C VAL A 52 -1.94 -3.39 3.26
N LYS A 53 -3.11 -3.52 3.89
CA LYS A 53 -4.41 -3.29 3.24
C LYS A 53 -4.53 -1.88 2.66
N VAL A 54 -4.20 -0.86 3.46
CA VAL A 54 -4.24 0.56 3.05
C VAL A 54 -3.26 0.82 1.91
N TRP A 55 -2.04 0.28 1.99
CA TRP A 55 -1.06 0.44 0.92
C TRP A 55 -1.56 -0.19 -0.39
N PHE A 56 -2.10 -1.42 -0.36
CA PHE A 56 -2.65 -2.08 -1.55
C PHE A 56 -3.84 -1.31 -2.13
N GLN A 57 -4.70 -0.74 -1.29
CA GLN A 57 -5.81 0.11 -1.74
C GLN A 57 -5.31 1.38 -2.44
N ASN A 58 -4.33 2.07 -1.85
CA ASN A 58 -3.71 3.25 -2.44
C ASN A 58 -2.99 2.91 -3.75
N ARG A 59 -2.30 1.77 -3.79
CA ARG A 59 -1.58 1.31 -4.99
C ARG A 59 -2.55 1.01 -6.13
N ARG A 60 -3.68 0.34 -5.87
CA ARG A 60 -4.75 0.12 -6.87
C ARG A 60 -5.33 1.43 -7.40
N THR A 61 -5.54 2.43 -6.54
CA THR A 61 -6.01 3.75 -6.97
C THR A 61 -5.01 4.40 -7.93
N LYS A 62 -3.71 4.35 -7.63
CA LYS A 62 -2.67 4.84 -8.55
C LYS A 62 -2.64 4.06 -9.87
N TRP A 63 -2.74 2.73 -9.81
CA TRP A 63 -2.76 1.87 -10.99
C TRP A 63 -3.94 2.18 -11.92
N ARG A 64 -5.17 2.28 -11.38
CA ARG A 64 -6.36 2.65 -12.17
C ARG A 64 -6.25 4.04 -12.78
N LYS A 65 -5.71 5.01 -12.04
CA LYS A 65 -5.46 6.36 -12.58
C LYS A 65 -4.48 6.35 -13.75
N LYS A 66 -3.42 5.53 -13.68
CA LYS A 66 -2.49 5.36 -14.80
C LYS A 66 -3.19 4.72 -16.01
N SER A 67 -4.00 3.68 -15.80
CA SER A 67 -4.77 3.05 -16.88
C SER A 67 -5.83 3.96 -17.51
N ALA A 68 -6.37 4.93 -16.77
CA ALA A 68 -7.33 5.91 -17.29
C ALA A 68 -6.68 7.10 -18.01
N LEU A 69 -5.36 7.28 -17.88
CA LEU A 69 -4.59 8.37 -18.50
C LEU A 69 -3.84 7.92 -19.76
N GLU A 70 -3.91 6.65 -20.15
CA GLU A 70 -3.54 6.22 -21.49
C GLU A 70 -4.74 6.53 -22.41
N PRO A 71 -4.68 7.56 -23.29
CA PRO A 71 -5.65 7.66 -24.36
C PRO A 71 -5.51 6.39 -25.20
N SER A 72 -6.64 5.76 -25.51
CA SER A 72 -6.73 4.73 -26.54
C SER A 72 -5.92 5.14 -27.78
N SER A 73 -4.69 4.61 -27.91
CA SER A 73 -3.99 4.54 -29.19
C SER A 73 -4.35 3.21 -29.85
N SER A 74 -5.64 2.99 -30.06
CA SER A 74 -6.18 1.96 -30.97
C SER A 74 -7.69 2.11 -31.12
N SER A 75 -8.14 3.29 -31.58
CA SER A 75 -9.35 3.32 -32.41
C SER A 75 -8.91 3.06 -33.85
N GLN A 76 -8.97 1.78 -34.23
CA GLN A 76 -8.90 1.33 -35.61
C GLN A 76 -10.00 2.07 -36.40
N ARG A 77 -9.65 2.60 -37.57
CA ARG A 77 -10.60 3.13 -38.57
C ARG A 77 -11.47 2.02 -39.13
#